data_AF-A0A1V4U5J7-F1
#
_entry.id   AF-A0A1V4U5J7-F1
#
_cell.length_a   1.000
_cell.length_b   1.000
_cell.length_c   1.000
_cell.angle_alpha   90.00
_cell.angle_beta   90.00
_cell.angle_gamma   90.00
#
_symmetry.space_group_name_H-M   'P 1'
#
loop_
_entity.id
_entity.type
_entity.pdbx_description
1 polymer ?
#
loop_
_entity_poly.entity_id
_entity_poly.type
_entity_poly.pdbx_seq_one_letter_code
_entity_poly.pdbx_strand_id
1 'polypeptide(L)'
;MTPIPWETPQDPLTQSSAGAMTGSAGEIRRPCSMAGAFLFSASVLFMLGEVVLVAWYPGYLITENFISDLGVGPTATGFSVMLITCGVLIMAASWLLHTHSTSQSIPLLLFASGAGGAGVGIFPETLGAIHFICAGIAFLSGGVAAVLLSSRLHGPFRLFSAILGVLSLFFIVSHILHLYFSLGPGGSERLIAYPLFLWMAGFGGHLMADRRAS
;
A
#
# COMPACT_ATOMS: atom_id res chain seq x y z
N MET A 1 -43.69 -67.47 -20.86
CA MET A 1 -43.45 -66.08 -20.42
C MET A 1 -43.47 -65.18 -21.65
N THR A 2 -44.00 -63.98 -21.48
CA THR A 2 -44.53 -62.97 -22.42
C THR A 2 -43.59 -62.46 -23.55
N PRO A 3 -44.12 -61.83 -24.62
CA PRO A 3 -43.39 -61.45 -25.85
C PRO A 3 -42.76 -60.03 -25.84
N ILE A 4 -41.77 -59.86 -26.73
CA ILE A 4 -40.88 -58.71 -27.09
C ILE A 4 -41.67 -57.58 -27.79
N PRO A 5 -41.29 -56.26 -27.78
CA PRO A 5 -40.62 -55.64 -28.97
C PRO A 5 -39.88 -54.25 -28.84
N TRP A 6 -39.00 -53.94 -29.83
CA TRP A 6 -38.58 -52.62 -30.41
C TRP A 6 -37.83 -51.58 -29.52
N GLU A 7 -36.81 -50.80 -29.92
CA GLU A 7 -36.47 -50.05 -31.16
C GLU A 7 -34.94 -49.97 -31.39
N THR A 8 -34.55 -49.63 -32.62
CA THR A 8 -33.15 -49.43 -33.11
C THR A 8 -32.90 -47.91 -33.42
N PRO A 9 -31.77 -47.47 -34.03
CA PRO A 9 -30.81 -46.51 -33.46
C PRO A 9 -30.83 -45.11 -34.14
N GLN A 10 -30.18 -44.09 -33.55
CA GLN A 10 -29.83 -42.85 -34.27
C GLN A 10 -28.34 -42.52 -34.22
N ASP A 11 -27.85 -42.16 -35.41
CA ASP A 11 -26.48 -42.02 -35.92
C ASP A 11 -25.89 -40.60 -35.67
N PRO A 12 -24.75 -40.15 -36.25
CA PRO A 12 -23.67 -39.47 -35.54
C PRO A 12 -23.58 -37.99 -35.94
N LEU A 13 -22.58 -37.27 -35.39
CA LEU A 13 -22.14 -35.93 -35.85
C LEU A 13 -23.18 -34.80 -35.79
N THR A 14 -23.25 -34.10 -34.66
CA THR A 14 -23.25 -32.61 -34.62
C THR A 14 -23.34 -32.12 -33.17
N GLN A 15 -22.18 -31.83 -32.56
CA GLN A 15 -22.09 -30.68 -31.67
C GLN A 15 -21.02 -29.74 -32.20
N SER A 16 -21.55 -28.81 -32.97
CA SER A 16 -21.01 -27.52 -33.36
C SER A 16 -20.38 -26.74 -32.21
N SER A 17 -19.40 -25.93 -32.59
CA SER A 17 -19.09 -24.60 -32.05
C SER A 17 -18.67 -24.50 -30.58
N ALA A 18 -17.38 -24.27 -30.37
CA ALA A 18 -16.85 -22.90 -30.23
C ALA A 18 -15.43 -23.01 -29.69
N GLY A 19 -14.46 -22.51 -30.48
CA GLY A 19 -13.17 -22.13 -29.93
C GLY A 19 -13.40 -21.01 -28.92
N ALA A 20 -13.50 -21.38 -27.65
CA ALA A 20 -13.46 -20.45 -26.55
C ALA A 20 -12.08 -19.81 -26.54
N MET A 21 -12.07 -18.51 -26.78
CA MET A 21 -10.92 -17.63 -26.66
C MET A 21 -10.14 -17.96 -25.39
N THR A 22 -8.92 -18.48 -25.55
CA THR A 22 -7.92 -18.61 -24.50
C THR A 22 -7.37 -17.23 -24.17
N GLY A 23 -8.21 -16.40 -23.55
CA GLY A 23 -7.80 -15.15 -22.92
C GLY A 23 -7.14 -15.43 -21.58
N SER A 24 -5.82 -15.59 -21.61
CA SER A 24 -4.89 -15.08 -20.60
C SER A 24 -5.27 -15.22 -19.11
N ALA A 25 -5.39 -16.46 -18.65
CA ALA A 25 -5.34 -16.72 -17.21
C ALA A 25 -4.00 -16.25 -16.58
N GLY A 26 -2.95 -16.06 -17.38
CA GLY A 26 -1.60 -15.68 -16.93
C GLY A 26 -1.31 -14.18 -16.82
N GLU A 27 -1.92 -13.29 -17.60
CA GLU A 27 -1.61 -11.85 -17.53
C GLU A 27 -2.26 -11.17 -16.33
N ILE A 28 -3.46 -11.57 -15.89
CA ILE A 28 -4.12 -10.95 -14.73
C ILE A 28 -3.36 -11.27 -13.42
N ARG A 29 -2.57 -12.35 -13.39
CA ARG A 29 -1.85 -12.86 -12.20
C ARG A 29 -0.61 -12.05 -11.83
N ARG A 30 0.11 -11.52 -12.83
CA ARG A 30 1.38 -10.81 -12.63
C ARG A 30 1.21 -9.39 -12.04
N PRO A 31 0.22 -8.58 -12.44
CA PRO A 31 0.01 -7.21 -11.97
C PRO A 31 -0.24 -7.09 -10.47
N CYS A 32 -1.11 -7.94 -9.89
CA CYS A 32 -1.38 -7.91 -8.45
C CYS A 32 -0.15 -8.33 -7.62
N SER A 33 0.57 -9.36 -8.07
CA SER A 33 1.82 -9.79 -7.43
C SER A 33 2.90 -8.71 -7.51
N MET A 34 3.06 -8.05 -8.67
CA MET A 34 3.98 -6.94 -8.86
C MET A 34 3.60 -5.71 -8.02
N ALA A 35 2.32 -5.36 -7.96
CA ALA A 35 1.83 -4.29 -7.08
C ALA A 35 2.17 -4.60 -5.62
N GLY A 36 1.97 -5.85 -5.21
CA GLY A 36 2.35 -6.29 -3.87
C GLY A 36 3.85 -6.19 -3.59
N ALA A 37 4.68 -6.56 -4.56
CA ALA A 37 6.14 -6.44 -4.47
C ALA A 37 6.59 -4.97 -4.35
N PHE A 38 5.97 -4.05 -5.09
CA PHE A 38 6.28 -2.62 -5.01
C PHE A 38 5.89 -2.02 -3.65
N LEU A 39 4.69 -2.32 -3.13
CA LEU A 39 4.28 -1.86 -1.80
C LEU A 39 5.21 -2.41 -0.71
N PHE A 40 5.53 -3.71 -0.76
CA PHE A 40 6.45 -4.33 0.19
C PHE A 40 7.85 -3.71 0.12
N SER A 41 8.37 -3.49 -1.09
CA SER A 41 9.69 -2.89 -1.29
C SER A 41 9.75 -1.44 -0.80
N ALA A 42 8.72 -0.64 -1.05
CA ALA A 42 8.61 0.72 -0.52
C ALA A 42 8.63 0.73 1.01
N SER A 43 7.91 -0.20 1.65
CA SER A 43 7.90 -0.33 3.10
C SER A 43 9.25 -0.74 3.68
N VAL A 44 9.91 -1.74 3.09
CA VAL A 44 11.24 -2.16 3.55
C VAL A 44 12.25 -1.03 3.36
N LEU A 45 12.21 -0.34 2.21
CA LEU A 45 13.08 0.79 1.92
C LEU A 45 12.91 1.91 2.94
N PHE A 46 11.67 2.31 3.25
CA PHE A 46 11.42 3.34 4.26
C PHE A 46 11.87 2.90 5.66
N MET A 47 11.47 1.69 6.10
CA MET A 47 11.77 1.20 7.45
C MET A 47 13.28 1.06 7.70
N LEU A 48 14.00 0.43 6.78
CA LEU A 48 15.45 0.24 6.95
C LEU A 48 16.22 1.53 6.64
N GLY A 49 15.78 2.30 5.65
CA GLY A 49 16.41 3.56 5.30
C GLY A 49 16.33 4.59 6.43
N GLU A 50 15.18 4.71 7.10
CA GLU A 50 15.04 5.61 8.26
C GLU A 50 15.99 5.22 9.39
N VAL A 51 16.13 3.94 9.72
CA VAL A 51 17.10 3.46 10.72
C VAL A 51 18.54 3.86 10.35
N VAL A 52 18.93 3.69 9.08
CA VAL A 52 20.28 4.08 8.62
C VAL A 52 20.47 5.59 8.69
N LEU A 53 19.48 6.38 8.25
CA LEU A 53 19.58 7.84 8.25
C LEU A 53 19.63 8.40 9.68
N VAL A 54 18.84 7.86 10.61
CA VAL A 54 18.94 8.21 12.04
C VAL A 54 20.33 7.93 12.58
N ALA A 55 20.92 6.77 12.25
CA ALA A 55 22.27 6.42 12.69
C ALA A 55 23.36 7.36 12.12
N TRP A 56 23.08 8.01 10.99
CA TRP A 56 24.00 8.96 10.35
C TRP A 56 23.74 10.42 10.72
N TYR A 57 22.67 10.72 11.48
CA TYR A 57 22.32 12.07 11.88
C TYR A 57 22.90 12.39 13.27
N PRO A 58 23.92 13.27 13.39
CA PRO A 58 24.55 13.58 14.67
C PRO A 58 23.57 14.26 15.63
N GLY A 59 23.44 13.72 16.85
CA GLY A 59 22.60 14.30 17.89
C GLY A 59 21.09 14.09 17.71
N TYR A 60 20.67 13.22 16.78
CA TYR A 60 19.26 12.93 16.56
C TYR A 60 18.63 12.21 17.76
N LEU A 61 17.54 12.78 18.29
CA LEU A 61 16.78 12.23 19.41
C LEU A 61 15.40 11.79 18.91
N ILE A 62 15.11 10.49 18.95
CA ILE A 62 13.88 9.88 18.42
C ILE A 62 12.59 10.52 18.97
N THR A 63 12.61 10.98 20.22
CA THR A 63 11.47 11.62 20.88
C THR A 63 11.28 13.06 20.45
N GLU A 64 12.35 13.78 20.16
CA GLU A 64 12.33 15.23 19.91
C GLU A 64 12.33 15.56 18.42
N ASN A 65 13.03 14.77 17.61
CA ASN A 65 13.19 15.01 16.18
C ASN A 65 12.12 14.30 15.37
N PHE A 66 11.51 15.05 14.45
CA PHE A 66 10.64 14.53 13.41
C PHE A 66 11.43 13.59 12.49
N ILE A 67 10.76 12.60 11.90
CA ILE A 67 11.29 11.84 10.77
C ILE A 67 11.69 12.82 9.65
N SER A 68 10.91 13.88 9.41
CA SER A 68 11.20 14.89 8.39
C SER A 68 12.47 15.70 8.64
N ASP A 69 12.96 15.77 9.88
CA ASP A 69 14.27 16.39 10.20
C ASP A 69 15.42 15.69 9.46
N LEU A 70 15.27 14.39 9.15
CA LEU A 70 16.26 13.63 8.35
C LEU A 70 16.38 14.19 6.92
N GLY A 71 15.38 14.94 6.45
CA GLY A 71 15.38 15.69 5.20
C GLY A 71 16.21 16.97 5.22
N VAL A 72 16.88 17.27 6.33
CA VAL A 72 17.71 18.48 6.52
C VAL A 72 19.13 18.09 6.94
N GLY A 73 20.12 18.88 6.48
CA GLY A 73 21.52 18.70 6.88
C GLY A 73 22.19 17.46 6.24
N PRO A 74 22.98 16.68 7.00
CA PRO A 74 23.89 15.67 6.43
C PRO A 74 23.17 14.48 5.77
N THR A 75 21.93 14.19 6.17
CA THR A 75 21.14 13.06 5.65
C THR A 75 20.12 13.45 4.59
N ALA A 76 20.01 14.75 4.28
CA ALA A 76 18.93 15.32 3.46
C ALA A 76 18.79 14.61 2.11
N THR A 77 19.90 14.42 1.38
CA THR A 77 19.88 13.75 0.08
C THR A 77 19.40 12.30 0.19
N GLY A 78 19.86 11.57 1.20
CA GLY A 78 19.46 10.17 1.42
C GLY A 78 17.97 10.07 1.74
N PHE A 79 17.46 10.95 2.59
CA PHE A 79 16.05 11.04 2.92
C PHE A 79 15.19 11.37 1.69
N SER A 80 15.54 12.43 0.95
CA SER A 80 14.80 12.83 -0.26
C SER A 80 14.72 11.71 -1.29
N VAL A 81 15.85 11.06 -1.61
CA VAL A 81 15.89 9.95 -2.56
C VAL A 81 15.05 8.77 -2.07
N MET A 82 15.14 8.43 -0.79
CA MET A 82 14.33 7.38 -0.18
C MET A 82 12.83 7.66 -0.34
N LEU A 83 12.36 8.84 0.06
CA LEU A 83 10.93 9.20 0.04
C LEU A 83 10.37 9.29 -1.38
N ILE A 84 11.14 9.86 -2.32
CA ILE A 84 10.77 9.91 -3.75
C ILE A 84 10.65 8.49 -4.30
N THR A 85 11.62 7.62 -4.01
CA THR A 85 11.61 6.23 -4.48
C THR A 85 10.41 5.46 -3.90
N CYS A 86 10.16 5.58 -2.60
CA CYS A 86 8.99 5.00 -1.95
C CYS A 86 7.69 5.48 -2.61
N GLY A 87 7.54 6.79 -2.82
CA GLY A 87 6.37 7.37 -3.47
C GLY A 87 6.14 6.85 -4.88
N VAL A 88 7.19 6.76 -5.70
CA VAL A 88 7.14 6.19 -7.06
C VAL A 88 6.70 4.73 -7.05
N LEU A 89 7.25 3.91 -6.15
CA LEU A 89 6.86 2.51 -6.01
C LEU A 89 5.38 2.36 -5.61
N ILE A 90 4.91 3.19 -4.67
CA ILE A 90 3.50 3.18 -4.24
C ILE A 90 2.57 3.63 -5.38
N MET A 91 2.94 4.65 -6.15
CA MET A 91 2.18 5.08 -7.33
C MET A 91 2.15 4.00 -8.42
N ALA A 92 3.28 3.31 -8.67
CA ALA A 92 3.34 2.20 -9.61
C ALA A 92 2.44 1.04 -9.18
N ALA A 93 2.43 0.69 -7.89
CA ALA A 93 1.51 -0.30 -7.33
C ALA A 93 0.05 0.13 -7.49
N SER A 94 -0.25 1.39 -7.20
CA SER A 94 -1.59 1.96 -7.40
C SER A 94 -2.06 1.82 -8.86
N TRP A 95 -1.21 2.17 -9.83
CA TRP A 95 -1.56 2.06 -11.25
C TRP A 95 -1.85 0.62 -11.69
N LEU A 96 -1.06 -0.36 -11.21
CA LEU A 96 -1.32 -1.78 -11.46
C LEU A 96 -2.65 -2.25 -10.84
N LEU A 97 -2.98 -1.77 -9.63
CA LEU A 97 -4.25 -2.09 -8.98
C LEU A 97 -5.44 -1.39 -9.68
N HIS A 98 -5.26 -0.17 -10.17
CA HIS A 98 -6.27 0.60 -10.90
C HIS A 98 -6.74 -0.14 -12.16
N THR A 99 -5.78 -0.67 -12.93
CA THR A 99 -6.02 -1.37 -14.20
C THR A 99 -6.74 -2.71 -14.04
N HIS A 100 -6.79 -3.28 -12.83
CA HIS A 100 -7.33 -4.62 -12.57
C HIS A 100 -8.44 -4.65 -11.51
N SER A 101 -8.85 -3.49 -10.97
CA SER A 101 -9.89 -3.39 -9.95
C SER A 101 -11.19 -2.85 -10.54
N THR A 102 -12.32 -3.40 -10.10
CA THR A 102 -13.66 -2.84 -10.40
C THR A 102 -13.98 -1.61 -9.55
N SER A 103 -13.28 -1.42 -8.41
CA SER A 103 -13.44 -0.27 -7.51
C SER A 103 -12.16 0.56 -7.44
N GLN A 104 -12.29 1.85 -7.73
CA GLN A 104 -11.13 2.74 -7.88
C GLN A 104 -10.74 3.51 -6.62
N SER A 105 -11.45 3.33 -5.51
CA SER A 105 -11.18 4.06 -4.27
C SER A 105 -9.79 3.75 -3.68
N ILE A 106 -9.42 2.47 -3.58
CA ILE A 106 -8.14 2.06 -2.99
C ILE A 106 -6.95 2.47 -3.87
N PRO A 107 -6.96 2.21 -5.21
CA PRO A 107 -5.92 2.73 -6.09
C PRO A 107 -5.78 4.24 -6.00
N LEU A 108 -6.88 5.01 -6.05
CA LEU A 108 -6.82 6.47 -5.96
C LEU A 108 -6.19 6.96 -4.65
N LEU A 109 -6.56 6.37 -3.52
CA LEU A 109 -5.98 6.73 -2.23
C LEU A 109 -4.50 6.35 -2.12
N LEU A 110 -4.11 5.19 -2.66
CA LEU A 110 -2.69 4.81 -2.75
C LEU A 110 -1.91 5.74 -3.67
N PHE A 111 -2.48 6.17 -4.79
CA PHE A 111 -1.85 7.14 -5.68
C PHE A 111 -1.62 8.47 -4.96
N ALA A 112 -2.65 9.00 -4.29
CA ALA A 112 -2.53 10.20 -3.48
C ALA A 112 -1.47 10.03 -2.38
N SER A 113 -1.43 8.86 -1.73
CA SER A 113 -0.47 8.57 -0.67
C SER A 113 0.97 8.58 -1.19
N GLY A 114 1.22 7.88 -2.31
CA GLY A 114 2.52 7.85 -2.98
C GLY A 114 2.95 9.22 -3.52
N ALA A 115 2.03 9.98 -4.12
CA ALA A 115 2.30 11.34 -4.61
C ALA A 115 2.65 12.30 -3.46
N GLY A 116 1.90 12.22 -2.33
CA GLY A 116 2.22 12.98 -1.12
C GLY A 116 3.58 12.61 -0.56
N GLY A 117 3.90 11.31 -0.46
CA GLY A 117 5.20 10.83 0.03
C GLY A 117 6.37 11.26 -0.86
N ALA A 118 6.21 11.21 -2.19
CA ALA A 118 7.20 11.75 -3.12
C ALA A 118 7.35 13.27 -2.96
N GLY A 119 6.24 13.99 -2.76
CA GLY A 119 6.24 15.42 -2.44
C GLY A 119 7.04 15.75 -1.19
N VAL A 120 6.93 14.97 -0.12
CA VAL A 120 7.75 15.12 1.10
C VAL A 120 9.24 15.00 0.80
N GLY A 121 9.63 14.08 -0.10
CA GLY A 121 11.03 13.96 -0.53
C GLY A 121 11.52 15.13 -1.40
N ILE A 122 10.63 15.75 -2.19
CA ILE A 122 10.92 16.90 -3.06
C ILE A 122 10.99 18.21 -2.28
N PHE A 123 10.12 18.38 -1.29
CA PHE A 123 10.00 19.60 -0.50
C PHE A 123 10.51 19.35 0.92
N PRO A 124 11.75 19.76 1.26
CA PRO A 124 12.27 19.63 2.62
C PRO A 124 11.41 20.37 3.63
N GLU A 125 11.48 19.95 4.89
CA GLU A 125 10.67 20.54 5.97
C GLU A 125 10.89 22.05 6.14
N THR A 126 12.07 22.56 5.79
CA THR A 126 12.39 24.01 5.78
C THR A 126 11.49 24.83 4.85
N LEU A 127 10.78 24.21 3.90
CA LEU A 127 9.79 24.87 3.05
C LEU A 127 8.40 25.00 3.70
N GLY A 128 8.24 24.50 4.94
CA GLY A 128 7.07 24.73 5.78
C GLY A 128 5.78 24.17 5.16
N ALA A 129 4.85 25.06 4.82
CA ALA A 129 3.46 24.70 4.48
C ALA A 129 3.35 23.63 3.38
N ILE A 130 4.13 23.72 2.31
CA ILE A 130 4.06 22.76 1.20
C ILE A 130 4.49 21.34 1.63
N HIS A 131 5.49 21.25 2.52
CA HIS A 131 5.94 19.98 3.08
C HIS A 131 4.82 19.33 3.90
N PHE A 132 4.21 20.09 4.81
CA PHE A 132 3.11 19.60 5.65
C PHE A 132 1.86 19.22 4.85
N ILE A 133 1.56 19.94 3.76
CA ILE A 133 0.48 19.55 2.84
C ILE A 133 0.79 18.19 2.20
N CYS A 134 2.01 17.99 1.70
CA CYS A 134 2.42 16.71 1.10
C CYS A 134 2.37 15.56 2.11
N ALA A 135 2.88 15.77 3.34
CA ALA A 135 2.83 14.80 4.41
C ALA A 135 1.39 14.48 4.83
N GLY A 136 0.54 15.49 4.96
CA GLY A 136 -0.89 15.33 5.26
C GLY A 136 -1.61 14.51 4.20
N ILE A 137 -1.38 14.80 2.91
CA ILE A 137 -1.91 14.00 1.79
C ILE A 137 -1.42 12.55 1.91
N ALA A 138 -0.11 12.34 2.13
CA ALA A 138 0.50 11.01 2.23
C ALA A 138 -0.17 10.15 3.30
N PHE A 139 -0.26 10.70 4.52
CA PHE A 139 -0.71 9.97 5.70
C PHE A 139 -2.23 9.82 5.77
N LEU A 140 -3.02 10.87 5.48
CA LEU A 140 -4.48 10.79 5.52
C LEU A 140 -5.01 9.81 4.47
N SER A 141 -4.51 9.91 3.23
CA SER A 141 -4.97 9.02 2.16
C SER A 141 -4.57 7.56 2.41
N GLY A 142 -3.34 7.32 2.88
CA GLY A 142 -2.87 5.98 3.27
C GLY A 142 -3.69 5.38 4.41
N GLY A 143 -3.96 6.16 5.47
CA GLY A 143 -4.74 5.70 6.62
C GLY A 143 -6.18 5.39 6.24
N VAL A 144 -6.82 6.26 5.44
CA VAL A 144 -8.16 6.00 4.91
C VAL A 144 -8.17 4.78 3.99
N ALA A 145 -7.14 4.59 3.15
CA ALA A 145 -7.01 3.39 2.31
C ALA A 145 -6.98 2.12 3.16
N ALA A 146 -6.18 2.10 4.23
CA ALA A 146 -6.06 0.96 5.14
C ALA A 146 -7.39 0.62 5.84
N VAL A 147 -8.11 1.64 6.34
CA VAL A 147 -9.42 1.42 6.98
C VAL A 147 -10.46 0.98 5.95
N LEU A 148 -10.55 1.63 4.79
CA LEU A 148 -11.51 1.26 3.75
C LEU A 148 -11.26 -0.13 3.18
N LEU A 149 -9.99 -0.54 3.05
CA LEU A 149 -9.65 -1.87 2.59
C LEU A 149 -10.08 -2.95 3.59
N SER A 150 -10.05 -2.66 4.90
CA SER A 150 -10.43 -3.62 5.95
C SER A 150 -11.87 -4.15 5.84
N SER A 151 -12.80 -3.36 5.28
CA SER A 151 -14.18 -3.79 5.04
C SER A 151 -14.33 -4.68 3.81
N ARG A 152 -13.31 -4.70 2.93
CA ARG A 152 -13.28 -5.47 1.67
C ARG A 152 -12.44 -6.75 1.79
N LEU A 153 -11.67 -6.90 2.86
CA LEU A 153 -10.81 -8.05 3.11
C LEU A 153 -11.52 -9.13 3.93
N HIS A 154 -11.19 -10.40 3.63
CA HIS A 154 -11.57 -11.56 4.42
C HIS A 154 -10.36 -12.09 5.20
N GLY A 155 -10.61 -12.81 6.29
CA GLY A 155 -9.54 -13.40 7.12
C GLY A 155 -8.86 -12.40 8.06
N PRO A 156 -7.78 -12.81 8.75
CA PRO A 156 -7.20 -12.05 9.87
C PRO A 156 -6.57 -10.72 9.45
N PHE A 157 -6.07 -10.61 8.20
CA PHE A 157 -5.43 -9.38 7.72
C PHE A 157 -6.38 -8.16 7.74
N ARG A 158 -7.70 -8.39 7.66
CA ARG A 158 -8.69 -7.30 7.80
C ARG A 158 -8.56 -6.54 9.12
N LEU A 159 -8.28 -7.25 10.22
CA LEU A 159 -8.16 -6.66 11.55
C LEU A 159 -6.90 -5.80 11.62
N PHE A 160 -5.77 -6.33 11.14
CA PHE A 160 -4.52 -5.57 11.05
C PHE A 160 -4.68 -4.34 10.16
N SER A 161 -5.39 -4.44 9.03
CA SER A 161 -5.69 -3.31 8.16
C SER A 161 -6.48 -2.21 8.88
N ALA A 162 -7.52 -2.59 9.64
CA ALA A 162 -8.31 -1.65 10.42
C ALA A 162 -7.48 -1.01 11.54
N ILE A 163 -6.77 -1.81 12.34
CA ILE A 163 -5.98 -1.32 13.48
C ILE A 163 -4.89 -0.36 13.02
N LEU A 164 -4.08 -0.75 12.04
CA LEU A 164 -2.96 0.08 11.58
C LEU A 164 -3.44 1.38 10.92
N GLY A 165 -4.53 1.31 10.14
CA GLY A 165 -5.16 2.49 9.56
C GLY A 165 -5.72 3.44 10.61
N VAL A 166 -6.50 2.93 11.58
CA VAL A 166 -7.05 3.73 12.69
C VAL A 166 -5.94 4.32 13.55
N LEU A 167 -4.89 3.55 13.84
CA LEU A 167 -3.75 4.02 14.63
C LEU A 167 -3.07 5.22 13.95
N SER A 168 -2.77 5.11 12.65
CA SER A 168 -2.18 6.22 11.89
C SER A 168 -3.09 7.45 11.85
N LEU A 169 -4.39 7.25 11.58
CA LEU A 169 -5.37 8.34 11.54
C LEU A 169 -5.59 8.99 12.92
N PHE A 170 -5.55 8.22 13.99
CA PHE A 170 -5.60 8.73 15.35
C PHE A 170 -4.38 9.61 15.63
N PHE A 171 -3.18 9.11 15.35
CA PHE A 171 -1.95 9.83 15.64
C PHE A 171 -1.78 11.09 14.79
N ILE A 172 -2.26 11.13 13.54
CA ILE A 172 -2.20 12.38 12.76
C ILE A 172 -3.14 13.46 13.34
N VAL A 173 -4.34 13.07 13.79
CA VAL A 173 -5.25 14.01 14.47
C VAL A 173 -4.63 14.49 15.79
N SER A 174 -4.10 13.58 16.60
CA SER A 174 -3.41 13.93 17.84
C SER A 174 -2.19 14.84 17.60
N HIS A 175 -1.42 14.60 16.53
CA HIS A 175 -0.25 15.39 16.17
C HIS A 175 -0.61 16.83 15.79
N ILE A 176 -1.66 17.01 14.99
CA ILE A 176 -2.18 18.34 14.62
C ILE A 176 -2.66 19.10 15.87
N LEU A 177 -3.19 18.38 16.86
CA LEU A 177 -3.63 18.94 18.14
C LEU A 177 -2.51 19.09 19.17
N HIS A 178 -1.25 18.76 18.81
CA HIS A 178 -0.10 18.75 19.72
C HIS A 178 -0.26 17.84 20.95
N LEU A 179 -1.04 16.77 20.84
CA LEU A 179 -1.26 15.76 21.87
C LEU A 179 -0.28 14.60 21.70
N TYR A 180 0.91 14.73 22.29
CA TYR A 180 2.02 13.80 22.05
C TYR A 180 2.11 12.59 23.02
N PHE A 181 1.28 12.51 24.06
CA PHE A 181 1.24 11.38 25.01
C PHE A 181 2.61 10.93 25.57
N SER A 182 3.50 11.88 25.88
CA SER A 182 4.89 11.64 26.35
C SER A 182 5.83 10.99 25.33
N LEU A 183 5.41 10.82 24.07
CA LEU A 183 6.23 10.32 22.98
C LEU A 183 7.09 11.42 22.35
N GLY A 184 6.73 12.67 22.62
CA GLY A 184 7.25 13.85 21.95
C GLY A 184 6.78 13.95 20.48
N PRO A 185 7.10 15.06 19.81
CA PRO A 185 6.75 15.28 18.40
C PRO A 185 7.30 14.17 17.49
N GLY A 186 8.55 13.75 17.69
CA GLY A 186 9.22 12.72 16.89
C GLY A 186 8.63 11.33 17.05
N GLY A 187 8.25 10.95 18.28
CA GLY A 187 7.57 9.68 18.54
C GLY A 187 6.14 9.67 18.00
N SER A 188 5.44 10.81 18.09
CA SER A 188 4.09 10.96 17.53
C SER A 188 4.09 10.79 16.02
N GLU A 189 5.03 11.40 15.29
CA GLU A 189 5.12 11.25 13.83
C GLU A 189 5.43 9.81 13.40
N ARG A 190 6.30 9.11 14.14
CA ARG A 190 6.56 7.68 13.91
C ARG A 190 5.30 6.82 14.05
N LEU A 191 4.42 7.14 15.00
CA LEU A 191 3.13 6.45 15.14
C LEU A 191 2.09 6.87 14.09
N ILE A 192 2.37 7.87 13.27
CA ILE A 192 1.63 8.11 12.02
C ILE A 192 2.20 7.23 10.90
N ALA A 193 3.52 7.29 10.69
CA ALA A 193 4.19 6.70 9.53
C ALA A 193 4.36 5.18 9.63
N TYR A 194 4.83 4.67 10.76
CA TYR A 194 5.16 3.25 10.91
C TYR A 194 3.94 2.33 10.72
N PRO A 195 2.75 2.61 11.29
CA PRO A 195 1.59 1.77 11.04
C PRO A 195 1.21 1.70 9.55
N LEU A 196 1.37 2.79 8.80
CA LEU A 196 1.08 2.82 7.36
C LEU A 196 2.05 1.96 6.56
N PHE A 197 3.34 2.07 6.82
CA PHE A 197 4.34 1.25 6.11
C PHE A 197 4.27 -0.22 6.53
N LEU A 198 3.97 -0.53 7.79
CA LEU A 198 3.67 -1.91 8.22
C LEU A 198 2.42 -2.45 7.52
N TRP A 199 1.38 -1.63 7.39
CA TRP A 199 0.19 -1.99 6.64
C TRP A 199 0.49 -2.23 5.17
N MET A 200 1.26 -1.35 4.51
CA MET A 200 1.68 -1.52 3.11
C MET A 200 2.52 -2.78 2.91
N ALA A 201 3.40 -3.12 3.86
CA ALA A 201 4.16 -4.37 3.81
C ALA A 201 3.23 -5.58 3.93
N GLY A 202 2.31 -5.57 4.89
CA GLY A 202 1.32 -6.63 5.07
C GLY A 202 0.38 -6.78 3.88
N PHE A 203 -0.09 -5.66 3.32
CA PHE A 203 -0.96 -5.66 2.14
C PHE A 203 -0.20 -6.12 0.90
N GLY A 204 1.05 -5.69 0.74
CA GLY A 204 1.92 -6.18 -0.32
C GLY A 204 2.14 -7.70 -0.24
N GLY A 205 2.43 -8.21 0.95
CA GLY A 205 2.51 -9.66 1.20
C GLY A 205 1.20 -10.38 0.92
N HIS A 206 0.05 -9.79 1.30
CA HIS A 206 -1.27 -10.35 1.03
C HIS A 206 -1.55 -10.46 -0.47
N LEU A 207 -1.23 -9.43 -1.26
CA LEU A 207 -1.37 -9.42 -2.72
C LEU A 207 -0.43 -10.44 -3.40
N MET A 208 0.78 -10.62 -2.88
CA MET A 208 1.71 -11.64 -3.40
C MET A 208 1.29 -13.08 -3.06
N ALA A 209 0.58 -13.28 -1.95
CA ALA A 209 0.19 -14.60 -1.45
C ALA A 209 -1.19 -15.09 -1.90
N ASP A 210 -2.07 -14.21 -2.39
CA ASP A 210 -3.44 -14.59 -2.73
C ASP A 210 -3.50 -15.62 -3.88
N ARG A 211 -3.99 -16.82 -3.55
CA ARG A 211 -4.13 -17.96 -4.46
C ARG A 211 -5.52 -18.09 -5.10
N ARG A 212 -6.47 -17.19 -4.88
CA ARG A 212 -7.67 -17.14 -5.75
C ARG A 212 -7.39 -16.59 -7.15
N ALA A 213 -6.14 -16.20 -7.37
CA ALA A 213 -5.48 -15.99 -8.66
C ALA A 213 -4.55 -17.17 -9.05
N SER A 214 -4.72 -18.38 -8.49
CA SER A 214 -3.99 -19.60 -8.87
C SER A 214 -4.89 -20.60 -9.60
#